data_AF-A0A1B2JHK2-F1
#
_entry.id   AF-A0A1B2JHK2-F1
#
_cell.length_a   1.000
_cell.length_b   1.000
_cell.length_c   1.000
_cell.angle_alpha   90.00
_cell.angle_beta   90.00
_cell.angle_gamma   90.00
#
_symmetry.space_group_name_H-M   'P 1'
#
loop_
_entity.id
_entity.type
_entity.pdbx_description
1 polymer ?
#
loop_
_entity_poly.entity_id
_entity_poly.type
_entity_poly.pdbx_seq_one_letter_code
_entity_poly.pdbx_strand_id
1 'polypeptide(L)'
;MHRRLLYRVMSTLESQLKSTDGSVLVNTSTGKIKVRKGQTEEAFLEQKQQFLETGPQINDYNWLIEDYDTRLETFSQLAPEKRQSKHFFDPINKVDTENIIRCLNLLYYEKRYHECLQRCQFIIGIEDADLEKNKKFQLFKSELASIKSACESKLS
;
A
#
# COMPACT_ATOMS: atom_id res chain seq x y z
N MET A 1 25.09 28.21 -28.39
CA MET A 1 24.78 28.17 -26.93
C MET A 1 24.31 26.81 -26.39
N HIS A 2 23.96 25.80 -27.20
CA HIS A 2 23.43 24.52 -26.70
C HIS A 2 24.47 23.53 -26.11
N ARG A 3 25.76 23.62 -26.48
CA ARG A 3 26.80 22.68 -25.98
C ARG A 3 27.13 22.82 -24.48
N ARG A 4 26.93 24.00 -23.88
CA ARG A 4 27.25 24.22 -22.44
C ARG A 4 26.19 23.66 -21.48
N LEU A 5 24.94 23.49 -21.94
CA LEU A 5 23.86 22.92 -21.12
C LEU A 5 24.02 21.40 -20.96
N LEU A 6 24.39 20.69 -22.03
CA LEU A 6 24.63 19.24 -21.99
C LEU A 6 25.80 18.85 -21.08
N TYR A 7 26.92 19.59 -21.15
CA TYR A 7 28.08 19.33 -20.28
C TYR A 7 27.77 19.52 -18.78
N ARG A 8 26.89 20.46 -18.44
CA ARG A 8 26.55 20.75 -17.03
C ARG A 8 25.64 19.68 -16.42
N VAL A 9 24.77 19.07 -17.23
CA VAL A 9 23.89 17.96 -16.83
C VAL A 9 24.70 16.65 -16.72
N MET A 10 25.60 16.37 -17.65
CA MET A 10 26.45 15.16 -17.58
C MET A 10 27.43 15.22 -16.40
N SER A 11 28.04 16.38 -16.13
CA SER A 11 28.96 16.58 -14.99
C SER A 11 28.28 16.42 -13.62
N THR A 12 26.97 16.67 -13.51
CA THR A 12 26.22 16.48 -12.25
C THR A 12 25.76 15.04 -12.05
N LEU A 13 25.54 14.28 -13.14
CA LEU A 13 25.28 12.84 -13.09
C LEU A 13 26.53 12.04 -12.69
N GLU A 14 27.69 12.39 -13.24
CA GLU A 14 28.96 11.70 -12.93
C GLU A 14 29.43 11.92 -11.48
N SER A 15 29.09 13.05 -10.85
CA SER A 15 29.49 13.31 -9.45
C SER A 15 28.62 12.61 -8.40
N GLN A 16 27.46 12.06 -8.81
CA GLN A 16 26.52 11.34 -7.93
C GLN A 16 26.70 9.81 -7.93
N LEU A 17 27.54 9.27 -8.82
CA LEU A 17 27.77 7.83 -9.03
C LEU A 17 28.98 7.26 -8.26
N LYS A 18 29.38 7.90 -7.15
CA LYS A 18 30.49 7.40 -6.33
C LYS A 18 30.02 6.32 -5.36
N SER A 19 29.64 5.17 -5.89
CA SER A 19 29.67 3.95 -5.09
C SER A 19 29.68 2.71 -5.97
N THR A 20 30.59 1.79 -5.67
CA THR A 20 30.75 0.48 -6.33
C THR A 20 29.54 -0.45 -6.15
N ASP A 21 28.58 -0.09 -5.29
CA ASP A 21 27.34 -0.82 -5.00
C ASP A 21 26.09 -0.23 -5.71
N GLY A 22 26.28 0.74 -6.61
CA GLY A 22 25.18 1.41 -7.31
C GLY A 22 24.37 2.38 -6.44
N SER A 23 24.81 2.68 -5.21
CA SER A 23 24.14 3.68 -4.38
C SER A 23 24.33 5.10 -4.91
N VAL A 24 23.25 5.89 -4.80
CA VAL A 24 23.18 7.25 -5.34
C VAL A 24 22.99 8.24 -4.19
N LEU A 25 23.84 9.24 -4.13
CA LEU A 25 23.71 10.37 -3.21
C LEU A 25 22.74 11.39 -3.81
N VAL A 26 21.58 11.55 -3.19
CA VAL A 26 20.55 12.50 -3.64
C VAL A 26 20.45 13.65 -2.65
N ASN A 27 20.68 14.86 -3.13
CA ASN A 27 20.39 16.07 -2.36
C ASN A 27 18.88 16.31 -2.33
N THR A 28 18.31 16.35 -1.13
CA THR A 28 16.91 16.72 -0.95
C THR A 28 16.72 18.23 -1.01
N SER A 29 15.51 18.68 -1.33
CA SER A 29 15.14 20.11 -1.36
C SER A 29 15.31 20.83 -0.01
N THR A 30 15.47 20.08 1.08
CA THR A 30 15.75 20.59 2.43
C THR A 30 17.25 20.69 2.75
N GLY A 31 18.12 20.44 1.75
CA GLY A 31 19.58 20.49 1.90
C GLY A 31 20.21 19.24 2.54
N LYS A 32 19.42 18.24 2.92
CA LYS A 32 19.93 16.97 3.47
C LYS A 32 20.32 16.00 2.35
N ILE A 33 21.48 15.36 2.49
CA ILE A 33 21.93 14.30 1.57
C ILE A 33 21.31 12.98 2.02
N LYS A 34 20.56 12.32 1.13
CA LYS A 34 20.04 10.96 1.36
C LYS A 34 20.80 9.98 0.47
N VAL A 35 21.36 8.94 1.07
CA VAL A 35 21.90 7.79 0.35
C VAL A 35 20.71 6.92 -0.06
N ARG A 36 20.50 6.74 -1.37
CA ARG A 36 19.57 5.73 -1.89
C ARG A 36 20.37 4.46 -2.14
N LYS A 37 19.93 3.34 -1.58
CA LYS A 37 20.52 2.03 -1.89
C LYS A 37 20.41 1.78 -3.39
N GLY A 38 21.52 1.38 -3.99
CA GLY A 38 21.52 0.86 -5.36
C GLY A 38 20.74 -0.43 -5.42
N GLN A 39 20.20 -0.71 -6.59
CA GLN A 39 19.77 -2.06 -6.93
C GLN A 39 21.00 -2.85 -7.38
N THR A 40 21.17 -4.07 -6.87
CA THR A 40 22.24 -4.96 -7.34
C THR A 40 21.94 -5.41 -8.78
N GLU A 41 22.98 -5.70 -9.56
CA GLU A 41 22.82 -6.20 -10.92
C GLU A 41 22.00 -7.49 -10.96
N GLU A 42 22.20 -8.39 -9.99
CA GLU A 42 21.43 -9.62 -9.84
C GLU A 42 19.93 -9.35 -9.67
N ALA A 43 19.55 -8.43 -8.78
CA ALA A 43 18.15 -8.05 -8.55
C ALA A 43 17.54 -7.33 -9.77
N PHE A 44 18.35 -6.58 -10.52
CA PHE A 44 17.91 -5.95 -11.76
C PHE A 44 17.63 -7.01 -12.85
N LEU A 45 18.55 -7.96 -13.04
CA LEU A 45 18.38 -9.03 -14.01
C LEU A 45 17.19 -9.93 -13.68
N GLU A 46 16.97 -10.23 -12.39
CA GLU A 46 15.79 -10.97 -11.93
C GLU A 46 14.50 -10.22 -12.25
N GLN A 47 14.39 -8.93 -11.92
CA GLN A 47 13.22 -8.12 -12.24
C GLN A 47 12.99 -8.00 -13.76
N LYS A 48 14.07 -7.86 -14.53
CA LYS A 48 14.00 -7.84 -15.99
C LYS A 48 13.47 -9.17 -16.53
N GLN A 49 13.95 -10.29 -16.01
CA GLN A 49 13.49 -11.61 -16.40
C GLN A 49 12.01 -11.80 -16.07
N GLN A 50 11.59 -11.45 -14.85
CA GLN A 50 10.18 -11.46 -14.44
C GLN A 50 9.32 -10.60 -15.37
N PHE A 51 9.76 -9.38 -15.68
CA PHE A 51 9.04 -8.50 -16.60
C PHE A 51 8.91 -9.09 -18.01
N LEU A 52 9.94 -9.78 -18.51
CA LEU A 52 9.89 -10.45 -19.81
C LEU A 52 8.97 -11.67 -19.81
N GLU A 53 8.90 -12.40 -18.69
CA GLU A 53 8.07 -13.61 -18.54
C GLU A 53 6.59 -13.27 -18.35
N THR A 54 6.27 -12.38 -17.41
CA THR A 54 4.88 -12.06 -17.06
C THR A 54 4.31 -10.86 -17.81
N GLY A 55 5.17 -10.02 -18.39
CA GLY A 55 4.78 -8.74 -18.95
C GLY A 55 4.40 -7.70 -17.88
N PRO A 56 3.93 -6.52 -18.31
CA PRO A 56 3.41 -5.51 -17.40
C PRO A 56 2.13 -6.04 -16.74
N GLN A 57 2.11 -6.06 -15.40
CA GLN A 57 0.91 -6.36 -14.64
C GLN A 57 0.02 -5.11 -14.58
N ILE A 58 -1.14 -5.19 -15.20
CA ILE A 58 -2.20 -4.18 -15.08
C ILE A 58 -3.11 -4.66 -13.97
N ASN A 59 -3.26 -3.85 -12.93
CA ASN A 59 -4.23 -4.14 -11.89
C ASN A 59 -5.64 -3.95 -12.46
N ASP A 60 -6.43 -5.01 -12.49
CA ASP A 60 -7.83 -4.97 -12.89
C ASP A 60 -8.65 -4.12 -11.94
N TYR A 61 -9.77 -3.55 -12.38
CA TYR A 61 -10.54 -2.59 -11.58
C TYR A 61 -10.94 -3.13 -10.19
N ASN A 62 -11.18 -4.43 -10.08
CA ASN A 62 -11.63 -5.11 -8.87
C ASN A 62 -10.52 -5.74 -8.01
N TRP A 63 -9.25 -5.55 -8.36
CA TRP A 63 -8.13 -6.23 -7.68
C TRP A 63 -8.12 -6.00 -6.16
N LEU A 64 -8.57 -4.84 -5.67
CA LEU A 64 -8.67 -4.53 -4.24
C LEU A 64 -9.79 -5.31 -3.54
N ILE A 65 -10.90 -5.54 -4.26
CA ILE A 65 -12.03 -6.31 -3.76
C ILE A 65 -11.61 -7.78 -3.67
N GLU A 66 -10.93 -8.27 -4.71
CA GLU A 66 -10.39 -9.64 -4.77
C GLU A 66 -9.29 -9.90 -3.74
N ASP A 67 -8.36 -8.95 -3.53
CA ASP A 67 -7.34 -9.04 -2.47
C ASP A 67 -8.01 -9.12 -1.09
N TYR A 68 -9.02 -8.28 -0.82
CA TYR A 68 -9.79 -8.33 0.41
C TYR A 68 -10.46 -9.70 0.61
N ASP A 69 -11.14 -10.22 -0.42
CA ASP A 69 -11.88 -11.47 -0.34
C ASP A 69 -10.95 -12.67 -0.16
N THR A 70 -9.83 -12.70 -0.88
CA THR A 70 -8.78 -13.73 -0.75
C THR A 70 -8.19 -13.75 0.66
N ARG A 71 -7.92 -12.56 1.24
CA ARG A 71 -7.45 -12.44 2.61
C ARG A 71 -8.50 -12.91 3.61
N LEU A 72 -9.77 -12.60 3.35
CA LEU A 72 -10.86 -12.96 4.25
C LEU A 72 -11.04 -14.47 4.26
N GLU A 73 -11.05 -15.10 3.09
CA GLU A 73 -11.08 -16.55 2.94
C GLU A 73 -9.90 -17.20 3.66
N THR A 74 -8.68 -16.72 3.42
CA THR A 74 -7.47 -17.23 4.07
C THR A 74 -7.58 -17.11 5.59
N PHE A 75 -8.07 -15.97 6.10
CA PHE A 75 -8.25 -15.73 7.53
C PHE A 75 -9.33 -16.63 8.14
N SER A 76 -10.45 -16.82 7.44
CA SER A 76 -11.55 -17.70 7.84
C SER A 76 -11.17 -19.17 7.85
N GLN A 77 -10.20 -19.59 7.03
CA GLN A 77 -9.67 -20.97 7.04
C GLN A 77 -8.69 -21.24 8.19
N LEU A 78 -8.14 -20.20 8.83
CA LEU A 78 -7.26 -20.38 9.99
C LEU A 78 -8.03 -20.97 11.17
N ALA A 79 -7.39 -21.88 11.91
CA ALA A 79 -7.90 -22.36 13.19
C ALA A 79 -8.01 -21.19 14.20
N PRO A 80 -8.98 -21.20 15.13
CA PRO A 80 -9.23 -20.09 16.06
C PRO A 80 -7.98 -19.63 16.83
N GLU A 81 -7.16 -20.56 17.30
CA GLU A 81 -5.90 -20.25 18.00
C GLU A 81 -4.89 -19.49 17.13
N LYS A 82 -4.87 -19.74 15.81
CA LYS A 82 -4.00 -19.03 14.87
C LYS A 82 -4.53 -17.64 14.52
N ARG A 83 -5.84 -17.42 14.58
CA ARG A 83 -6.46 -16.11 14.33
C ARG A 83 -6.11 -15.08 15.40
N GLN A 84 -5.91 -15.50 16.64
CA GLN A 84 -5.46 -14.59 17.71
C GLN A 84 -4.04 -14.05 17.44
N SER A 85 -3.20 -14.85 16.77
CA SER A 85 -1.81 -14.48 16.47
C SER A 85 -1.60 -13.77 15.13
N LYS A 86 -2.60 -13.79 14.23
CA LYS A 86 -2.53 -13.18 12.89
C LYS A 86 -3.69 -12.23 12.72
N HIS A 87 -3.42 -10.96 12.44
CA HIS A 87 -4.45 -10.01 12.06
C HIS A 87 -4.85 -10.22 10.59
N PHE A 88 -6.14 -10.02 10.27
CA PHE A 88 -6.68 -10.02 8.91
C PHE A 88 -5.96 -9.00 8.00
N PHE A 89 -5.53 -7.88 8.59
CA PHE A 89 -4.73 -6.83 7.97
C PHE A 89 -3.80 -6.24 9.03
N ASP A 90 -2.76 -5.52 8.63
CA ASP A 90 -1.88 -4.78 9.55
C ASP A 90 -2.38 -3.34 9.71
N PRO A 91 -3.00 -2.99 10.86
CA PRO A 91 -3.53 -1.65 11.12
C PRO A 91 -2.47 -0.57 11.35
N ILE A 92 -1.20 -0.96 11.53
CA ILE A 92 -0.08 -0.03 11.63
C ILE A 92 0.49 0.25 10.24
N ASN A 93 0.35 -0.71 9.32
CA ASN A 93 0.77 -0.57 7.94
C ASN A 93 -0.18 0.38 7.19
N LYS A 94 0.38 1.54 6.83
CA LYS A 94 -0.33 2.57 6.09
C LYS A 94 -0.92 2.06 4.77
N VAL A 95 -0.13 1.31 3.99
CA VAL A 95 -0.55 0.80 2.68
C VAL A 95 -1.76 -0.11 2.85
N ASP A 96 -1.75 -0.95 3.88
CA ASP A 96 -2.82 -1.90 4.14
C ASP A 96 -4.12 -1.19 4.55
N THR A 97 -4.03 -0.22 5.46
CA THR A 97 -5.18 0.61 5.84
C THR A 97 -5.75 1.40 4.67
N GLU A 98 -4.91 1.97 3.81
CA GLU A 98 -5.35 2.73 2.62
C GLU A 98 -6.02 1.81 1.59
N ASN A 99 -5.50 0.61 1.38
CA ASN A 99 -6.10 -0.37 0.47
C ASN A 99 -7.50 -0.78 0.94
N ILE A 100 -7.69 -1.01 2.24
CA ILE A 100 -9.01 -1.31 2.81
C ILE A 100 -9.99 -0.16 2.60
N ILE A 101 -9.61 1.08 2.94
CA ILE A 101 -10.48 2.25 2.73
C ILE A 101 -10.82 2.42 1.25
N ARG A 102 -9.85 2.20 0.35
CA ARG A 102 -10.08 2.28 -1.09
C ARG A 102 -11.03 1.19 -1.59
N CYS A 103 -10.88 -0.05 -1.10
CA CYS A 103 -11.81 -1.15 -1.38
C CYS A 103 -13.24 -0.79 -0.97
N LEU A 104 -13.44 -0.23 0.23
CA LEU A 104 -14.76 0.15 0.73
C LEU A 104 -15.36 1.29 -0.10
N ASN A 105 -14.56 2.30 -0.43
CA ASN A 105 -15.01 3.39 -1.30
C ASN A 105 -15.41 2.88 -2.69
N LEU A 106 -14.67 1.94 -3.29
CA LEU A 106 -15.05 1.32 -4.56
C LEU A 106 -16.44 0.69 -4.46
N LEU A 107 -16.68 -0.16 -3.45
CA LEU A 107 -17.99 -0.77 -3.24
C LEU A 107 -19.10 0.27 -3.04
N TYR A 108 -18.83 1.33 -2.27
CA TYR A 108 -19.80 2.41 -2.06
C TYR A 108 -20.15 3.14 -3.36
N TYR A 109 -19.16 3.52 -4.18
CA TYR A 109 -19.40 4.24 -5.43
C TYR A 109 -20.01 3.35 -6.52
N GLU A 110 -19.73 2.04 -6.51
CA GLU A 110 -20.43 1.03 -7.32
C GLU A 110 -21.86 0.75 -6.84
N LYS A 111 -22.32 1.40 -5.75
CA LYS A 111 -23.64 1.20 -5.13
C LYS A 111 -23.85 -0.19 -4.53
N ARG A 112 -22.76 -0.92 -4.24
CA ARG A 112 -22.76 -2.20 -3.53
C ARG A 112 -22.79 -1.97 -2.03
N TYR A 113 -23.82 -1.24 -1.57
CA TYR A 113 -23.89 -0.73 -0.19
C TYR A 113 -23.97 -1.84 0.86
N HIS A 114 -24.67 -2.94 0.57
CA HIS A 114 -24.75 -4.09 1.49
C HIS A 114 -23.39 -4.72 1.75
N GLU A 115 -22.59 -4.95 0.70
CA GLU A 115 -21.26 -5.53 0.82
C GLU A 115 -20.29 -4.58 1.52
N CYS A 116 -20.33 -3.29 1.15
CA CYS A 116 -19.54 -2.27 1.84
C CYS A 116 -19.86 -2.24 3.34
N LEU A 117 -21.15 -2.27 3.69
CA LEU A 117 -21.61 -2.27 5.08
C LEU A 117 -21.14 -3.51 5.84
N GLN A 118 -21.29 -4.70 5.25
CA GLN A 118 -20.82 -5.96 5.86
C GLN A 118 -19.31 -5.93 6.13
N ARG A 119 -18.52 -5.47 5.16
CA ARG A 119 -17.05 -5.36 5.32
C ARG A 119 -16.68 -4.34 6.39
N CYS A 120 -17.34 -3.18 6.43
CA CYS A 120 -17.16 -2.20 7.50
C CYS A 120 -17.45 -2.81 8.88
N GLN A 121 -18.57 -3.53 9.02
CA GLN A 121 -18.97 -4.16 10.29
C GLN A 121 -17.96 -5.22 10.72
N PHE A 122 -17.48 -6.05 9.79
CA PHE A 122 -16.44 -7.04 10.07
C PHE A 122 -15.16 -6.40 10.63
N ILE A 123 -14.66 -5.34 9.98
CA ILE A 123 -13.41 -4.68 10.41
C ILE A 123 -13.58 -3.98 11.75
N ILE A 124 -14.72 -3.30 11.96
CA ILE A 124 -14.99 -2.60 13.22
C ILE A 124 -15.10 -3.60 14.39
N GLY A 125 -15.63 -4.80 14.14
CA GLY A 125 -15.74 -5.87 15.13
C GLY A 125 -14.40 -6.49 15.56
N ILE A 126 -13.27 -6.09 14.96
CA ILE A 126 -11.94 -6.49 15.41
C ILE A 126 -11.57 -5.67 16.66
N GLU A 127 -11.62 -6.33 17.81
CA GLU A 127 -11.20 -5.78 19.10
C GLU A 127 -9.74 -6.17 19.39
N ASP A 128 -8.90 -5.16 19.62
CA ASP A 128 -7.52 -5.34 20.02
C ASP A 128 -7.09 -4.18 20.92
N ALA A 129 -6.88 -4.49 22.20
CA ALA A 129 -6.59 -3.50 23.24
C ALA A 129 -5.27 -2.75 23.04
N ASP A 130 -4.30 -3.34 22.35
CA ASP A 130 -3.02 -2.70 22.06
C ASP A 130 -3.13 -1.73 20.89
N LEU A 131 -3.96 -2.06 19.90
CA LEU A 131 -4.26 -1.19 18.76
C LEU A 131 -5.14 0.00 19.13
N GLU A 132 -6.05 -0.14 20.10
CA GLU A 132 -6.91 0.96 20.56
C GLU A 132 -6.11 2.18 21.06
N LYS A 133 -4.89 1.99 21.57
CA LYS A 133 -4.03 3.10 22.01
C LYS A 133 -3.37 3.84 20.84
N ASN A 134 -3.39 3.27 19.64
CA ASN A 134 -2.71 3.81 18.48
C ASN A 134 -3.57 4.87 17.76
N LYS A 135 -3.09 6.12 17.74
CA LYS A 135 -3.77 7.25 17.08
C LYS A 135 -4.08 7.01 15.60
N LYS A 136 -3.21 6.30 14.87
CA LYS A 136 -3.43 6.00 13.44
C LYS A 136 -4.59 5.04 13.25
N PHE A 137 -4.67 4.03 14.12
CA PHE A 137 -5.77 3.08 14.11
C PHE A 137 -7.09 3.74 14.48
N GLN A 138 -7.09 4.68 15.43
CA GLN A 138 -8.27 5.47 15.77
C GLN A 138 -8.77 6.32 14.60
N LEU A 139 -7.86 6.97 13.86
CA LEU A 139 -8.23 7.72 12.65
C LEU A 139 -8.86 6.77 11.61
N PHE A 140 -8.23 5.63 11.36
CA PHE A 140 -8.76 4.60 10.47
C PHE A 140 -10.16 4.12 10.90
N LYS A 141 -10.38 3.85 12.20
CA LYS A 141 -11.70 3.49 12.73
C LYS A 141 -12.74 4.60 12.52
N SER A 142 -12.35 5.85 12.67
CA SER A 142 -13.24 6.99 12.43
C SER A 142 -13.65 7.11 10.95
N GLU A 143 -12.72 6.84 10.02
CA GLU A 143 -13.00 6.79 8.59
C GLU A 143 -13.95 5.63 8.25
N LEU A 144 -13.71 4.44 8.80
CA LEU A 144 -14.60 3.29 8.65
C LEU A 144 -16.01 3.58 9.16
N ALA A 145 -16.14 4.22 10.33
CA ALA A 145 -17.43 4.59 10.89
C ALA A 145 -18.18 5.60 9.99
N SER A 146 -17.46 6.53 9.37
CA SER A 146 -18.02 7.47 8.39
C SER A 146 -18.56 6.76 7.15
N ILE A 147 -17.77 5.84 6.56
CA ILE A 147 -18.19 5.06 5.39
C ILE A 147 -19.38 4.15 5.74
N LYS A 148 -19.35 3.51 6.91
CA LYS A 148 -20.46 2.70 7.43
C LYS A 148 -21.76 3.50 7.50
N SER A 149 -21.73 4.66 8.16
CA SER A 149 -22.88 5.55 8.29
C SER A 149 -23.41 6.01 6.93
N ALA A 150 -22.51 6.33 6.00
CA ALA A 150 -22.89 6.67 4.63
C ALA A 150 -23.62 5.51 3.93
N CYS A 151 -23.15 4.27 4.09
CA CYS A 151 -23.85 3.09 3.54
C CYS A 151 -25.23 2.89 4.18
N GLU A 152 -25.33 2.99 5.51
CA GLU A 152 -26.60 2.84 6.25
C GLU A 152 -27.64 3.87 5.78
N SER A 153 -27.21 5.11 5.51
CA SER A 153 -28.08 6.17 4.97
C SER A 153 -28.61 5.90 3.56
N LYS A 154 -27.95 5.03 2.78
CA LYS A 154 -28.37 4.65 1.42
C LYS A 154 -29.27 3.41 1.40
N LEU A 155 -29.24 2.63 2.48
CA LEU A 155 -30.03 1.41 2.65
C LEU A 155 -31.31 1.64 3.47
N SER A 156 -31.39 2.76 4.18
CA SER A 156 -32.59 3.24 4.89
C SER A 156 -33.55 3.93 3.94
#